data_AF-A0A4U0F0J1-F1
#
_entry.id   AF-A0A4U0F0J1-F1
#
_cell.length_a   1.000
_cell.length_b   1.000
_cell.length_c   1.000
_cell.angle_alpha   90.00
_cell.angle_beta   90.00
_cell.angle_gamma   90.00
#
_symmetry.space_group_name_H-M   'P 1'
#
loop_
_entity.id
_entity.type
_entity.pdbx_description
1 polymer ?
#
loop_
_entity_poly.entity_id
_entity_poly.type
_entity_poly.pdbx_seq_one_letter_code
_entity_poly.pdbx_strand_id
1 'polypeptide(L)'
;MKALKKNSFLFCVLMLFLSCQKDSKNEVLVLGTIHGGHLTENVYNIDKLTAIIEEINPDIILTEIPPNRFKAAMEGFKRDDSISEPRVMRFPEYTDVIFPLSKTMSFEIIPTAGWTAIMANERSKKLQAISKDSTRVDDWNEYTTANKLTDSLMNTTGKQNDPAFIHTNTYDSIYNIRLSTYNKLFNEELGLGGWDNINIAHYWNIEKALQKYKYQGKRILITYGAGHKVWFLNELRKRDDITLLELQPFLDRLN
;
A
#
# COMPACT_ATOMS: atom_id res chain seq x y z
N MET A 1 -1.68 15.75 -73.52
CA MET A 1 -0.62 16.31 -72.62
C MET A 1 -1.12 17.64 -72.11
N LYS A 2 -1.28 17.98 -70.83
CA LYS A 2 -0.88 17.43 -69.53
C LYS A 2 -2.02 17.78 -68.54
N ALA A 3 -2.34 16.89 -67.62
CA ALA A 3 -3.20 17.17 -66.47
C ALA A 3 -2.52 16.68 -65.18
N LEU A 4 -2.96 17.30 -64.08
CA LEU A 4 -2.70 16.99 -62.67
C LEU A 4 -1.44 17.60 -62.02
N LYS A 5 -1.60 18.85 -61.58
CA LYS A 5 -1.14 19.33 -60.28
C LYS A 5 -2.36 19.54 -59.39
N LYS A 6 -2.38 18.89 -58.23
CA LYS A 6 -3.06 19.25 -56.95
C LYS A 6 -3.44 17.97 -56.23
N ASN A 7 -2.67 17.59 -55.19
CA ASN A 7 -3.12 16.85 -54.00
C ASN A 7 -1.92 16.41 -53.14
N SER A 8 -1.18 17.36 -52.58
CA SER A 8 -0.14 17.01 -51.59
C SER A 8 -0.14 17.90 -50.35
N PHE A 9 -1.05 18.88 -50.26
CA PHE A 9 -1.07 19.81 -49.13
C PHE A 9 -2.09 19.43 -48.02
N LEU A 10 -3.00 18.50 -48.30
CA LEU A 10 -4.06 18.13 -47.35
C LEU A 10 -3.64 17.06 -46.33
N PHE A 11 -2.48 16.42 -46.51
CA PHE A 11 -2.05 15.30 -45.66
C PHE A 11 -1.18 15.73 -44.45
N CYS A 12 -0.60 16.94 -44.46
CA CYS A 12 0.25 17.42 -43.36
C CYS A 12 -0.52 18.07 -42.20
N VAL A 13 -1.79 18.46 -42.38
CA VAL A 13 -2.57 19.15 -41.33
C VAL A 13 -3.31 18.16 -40.41
N LEU A 14 -3.53 16.92 -40.84
CA LEU A 14 -4.22 15.91 -40.02
C LEU A 14 -3.31 15.24 -38.95
N MET A 15 -1.98 15.34 -39.08
CA MET A 15 -1.01 14.75 -38.14
C MET A 15 -0.72 15.64 -36.91
N LEU A 16 -1.12 16.91 -36.91
CA LEU A 16 -0.82 17.85 -35.82
C LEU A 16 -1.86 17.85 -34.68
N PHE A 17 -2.97 17.11 -34.82
CA PHE A 17 -4.02 17.03 -33.79
C PHE A 17 -3.92 15.78 -32.89
N LEU A 18 -2.92 14.91 -33.08
CA LEU A 18 -2.79 13.67 -32.32
C LEU A 18 -1.87 13.71 -31.08
N SER A 19 -1.25 14.85 -30.74
CA SER A 19 -0.19 14.85 -29.69
C SER A 19 -0.34 15.88 -28.57
N CYS A 20 -1.47 16.55 -28.44
CA CYS A 20 -1.79 17.31 -27.22
C CYS A 20 -2.79 16.55 -26.36
N GLN A 21 -2.58 15.24 -26.15
CA GLN A 21 -3.18 14.60 -24.99
C GLN A 21 -2.39 15.13 -23.80
N LYS A 22 -2.98 16.09 -23.07
CA LYS A 22 -2.38 16.65 -21.87
C LYS A 22 -2.18 15.50 -20.88
N ASP A 23 -0.92 15.10 -20.69
CA ASP A 23 -0.46 14.18 -19.67
C ASP A 23 -1.20 14.47 -18.35
N SER A 24 -2.10 13.57 -17.97
CA SER A 24 -2.94 13.73 -16.78
C SER A 24 -2.29 13.01 -15.61
N LYS A 25 -1.97 13.77 -14.55
CA LYS A 25 -1.43 13.19 -13.32
C LYS A 25 -2.37 12.10 -12.80
N ASN A 26 -1.78 11.01 -12.31
CA ASN A 26 -2.55 9.98 -11.63
C ASN A 26 -3.01 10.50 -10.27
N GLU A 27 -4.20 10.11 -9.85
CA GLU A 27 -4.65 10.25 -8.47
C GLU A 27 -4.12 9.06 -7.68
N VAL A 28 -3.47 9.30 -6.53
CA VAL A 28 -2.94 8.24 -5.68
C VAL A 28 -3.50 8.38 -4.28
N LEU A 29 -3.96 7.26 -3.70
CA LEU A 29 -4.42 7.18 -2.31
C LEU A 29 -3.65 6.07 -1.59
N VAL A 30 -3.30 6.28 -0.32
CA VAL A 30 -2.76 5.21 0.55
C VAL A 30 -3.81 4.87 1.60
N LEU A 31 -4.31 3.64 1.56
CA LEU A 31 -5.28 3.09 2.48
C LEU A 31 -4.59 2.11 3.45
N GLY A 32 -4.46 2.56 4.69
CA GLY A 32 -4.00 1.74 5.81
C GLY A 32 -5.05 0.71 6.22
N THR A 33 -4.66 -0.56 6.27
CA THR A 33 -5.47 -1.69 6.74
C THR A 33 -5.04 -2.15 8.12
N ILE A 34 -5.94 -2.84 8.81
CA ILE A 34 -5.69 -3.49 10.12
C ILE A 34 -5.71 -5.00 9.91
N HIS A 35 -4.55 -5.58 9.60
CA HIS A 35 -4.44 -7.02 9.31
C HIS A 35 -5.17 -7.89 10.35
N GLY A 36 -6.12 -8.71 9.90
CA GLY A 36 -6.97 -9.55 10.75
C GLY A 36 -8.03 -8.78 11.57
N GLY A 37 -7.76 -7.53 11.95
CA GLY A 37 -8.67 -6.68 12.72
C GLY A 37 -10.00 -6.41 12.00
N HIS A 38 -10.02 -6.43 10.67
CA HIS A 38 -11.27 -6.30 9.90
C HIS A 38 -12.32 -7.40 10.20
N LEU A 39 -11.91 -8.53 10.78
CA LEU A 39 -12.81 -9.62 11.17
C LEU A 39 -13.44 -9.41 12.56
N THR A 40 -12.87 -8.53 13.39
CA THR A 40 -13.26 -8.34 14.79
C THR A 40 -13.74 -6.94 15.11
N GLU A 41 -13.31 -5.94 14.34
CA GLU A 41 -13.58 -4.53 14.61
C GLU A 41 -14.85 -4.07 13.92
N ASN A 42 -15.83 -3.59 14.69
CA ASN A 42 -17.11 -3.15 14.14
C ASN A 42 -17.00 -1.90 13.26
N VAL A 43 -16.09 -0.98 13.58
CA VAL A 43 -15.99 0.34 12.93
C VAL A 43 -15.22 0.32 11.61
N TYR A 44 -14.39 -0.70 11.39
CA TYR A 44 -13.60 -0.88 10.18
C TYR A 44 -13.59 -2.36 9.78
N ASN A 45 -14.79 -2.94 9.69
CA ASN A 45 -14.99 -4.33 9.27
C ASN A 45 -14.84 -4.52 7.76
N ILE A 46 -15.04 -5.75 7.29
CA ILE A 46 -15.03 -6.14 5.87
C ILE A 46 -16.00 -5.30 5.03
N ASP A 47 -17.23 -5.07 5.52
CA ASP A 47 -18.24 -4.30 4.79
C ASP A 47 -17.82 -2.83 4.63
N LYS A 48 -17.31 -2.21 5.70
CA LYS A 48 -16.83 -0.83 5.65
C LYS A 48 -15.61 -0.70 4.74
N LEU A 49 -14.66 -1.64 4.80
CA LEU A 49 -13.51 -1.65 3.89
C LEU A 49 -13.95 -1.82 2.42
N THR A 50 -14.92 -2.69 2.16
CA THR A 50 -15.53 -2.90 0.84
C THR A 50 -16.14 -1.60 0.32
N ALA A 51 -17.02 -0.97 1.11
CA ALA A 51 -17.67 0.28 0.75
C ALA A 51 -16.67 1.42 0.50
N ILE A 52 -15.58 1.48 1.28
CA ILE A 52 -14.49 2.44 1.06
C ILE A 52 -13.84 2.23 -0.31
N ILE A 53 -13.50 1.00 -0.67
CA ILE A 53 -12.84 0.71 -1.96
C ILE A 53 -13.79 0.97 -3.13
N GLU A 54 -15.07 0.61 -3.00
CA GLU A 54 -16.10 0.92 -4.00
C GLU A 54 -16.26 2.43 -4.20
N GLU A 55 -16.29 3.20 -3.12
CA GLU A 55 -16.39 4.67 -3.16
C GLU A 55 -15.12 5.32 -3.72
N ILE A 56 -13.94 4.74 -3.46
CA ILE A 56 -12.70 5.18 -4.11
C ILE A 56 -12.77 4.92 -5.62
N ASN A 57 -13.37 3.80 -6.05
CA ASN A 57 -13.46 3.37 -7.45
C ASN A 57 -12.09 3.43 -8.18
N PRO A 58 -11.08 2.66 -7.72
CA PRO A 58 -9.75 2.71 -8.31
C PRO A 58 -9.69 2.01 -9.68
N ASP A 59 -8.79 2.47 -10.54
CA ASP A 59 -8.38 1.73 -11.75
C ASP A 59 -7.35 0.63 -11.43
N ILE A 60 -6.54 0.86 -10.40
CA ILE A 60 -5.39 0.01 -10.03
C ILE A 60 -5.32 -0.08 -8.51
N ILE A 61 -5.11 -1.29 -7.99
CA ILE A 61 -4.85 -1.53 -6.57
C ILE A 61 -3.46 -2.16 -6.40
N LEU A 62 -2.56 -1.42 -5.74
CA LEU A 62 -1.24 -1.90 -5.33
C LEU A 62 -1.36 -2.56 -3.95
N THR A 63 -1.12 -3.87 -3.86
CA THR A 63 -1.39 -4.66 -2.65
C THR A 63 -0.12 -5.05 -1.90
N GLU A 64 -0.22 -5.27 -0.59
CA GLU A 64 0.79 -5.93 0.25
C GLU A 64 0.85 -7.46 0.01
N ILE A 65 0.76 -7.87 -1.24
CA ILE A 65 0.98 -9.25 -1.67
C ILE A 65 2.38 -9.35 -2.28
N PRO A 66 3.21 -10.33 -1.88
CA PRO A 66 4.50 -10.53 -2.53
C PRO A 66 4.30 -10.97 -3.99
N PRO A 67 5.01 -10.38 -4.97
CA PRO A 67 4.84 -10.72 -6.39
C PRO A 67 4.95 -12.21 -6.71
N ASN A 68 5.84 -12.92 -6.03
CA ASN A 68 6.04 -14.37 -6.21
C ASN A 68 4.92 -15.24 -5.64
N ARG A 69 3.96 -14.67 -4.89
CA ARG A 69 2.79 -15.38 -4.34
C ARG A 69 1.52 -15.10 -5.13
N PHE A 70 1.46 -13.96 -5.80
CA PHE A 70 0.24 -13.48 -6.45
C PHE A 70 -0.32 -14.44 -7.50
N LYS A 71 0.54 -15.02 -8.36
CA LYS A 71 0.08 -15.95 -9.40
C LYS A 71 -0.69 -17.13 -8.81
N ALA A 72 -0.13 -17.79 -7.79
CA ALA A 72 -0.77 -18.92 -7.13
C ALA A 72 -2.07 -18.51 -6.42
N ALA A 73 -2.10 -17.35 -5.75
CA ALA A 73 -3.30 -16.82 -5.11
C ALA A 73 -4.42 -16.54 -6.13
N MET A 74 -4.10 -15.90 -7.26
CA MET A 74 -5.04 -15.58 -8.32
C MET A 74 -5.55 -16.81 -9.07
N GLU A 75 -4.69 -17.78 -9.36
CA GLU A 75 -5.11 -19.05 -9.97
C GLU A 75 -6.01 -19.85 -9.02
N GLY A 76 -5.71 -19.86 -7.71
CA GLY A 76 -6.56 -20.45 -6.68
C GLY A 76 -7.93 -19.77 -6.62
N PHE A 77 -7.97 -18.45 -6.50
CA PHE A 77 -9.21 -17.69 -6.44
C PHE A 77 -10.10 -17.91 -7.67
N LYS A 78 -9.52 -17.88 -8.88
CA LYS A 78 -10.27 -18.14 -10.12
C LYS A 78 -10.86 -19.55 -10.18
N ARG A 79 -10.20 -20.54 -9.58
CA ARG A 79 -10.61 -21.93 -9.60
C ARG A 79 -11.65 -22.25 -8.52
N ASP A 80 -11.41 -21.76 -7.30
CA ASP A 80 -12.07 -22.23 -6.09
C ASP A 80 -12.94 -21.15 -5.40
N ASP A 81 -12.98 -19.94 -5.95
CA ASP A 81 -13.58 -18.76 -5.32
C ASP A 81 -13.06 -18.47 -3.89
N SER A 82 -11.83 -18.90 -3.63
CA SER A 82 -11.17 -18.80 -2.33
C SER A 82 -9.65 -18.82 -2.50
N ILE A 83 -8.93 -18.28 -1.52
CA ILE A 83 -7.46 -18.21 -1.55
C ILE A 83 -6.88 -19.20 -0.55
N SER A 84 -6.15 -20.19 -1.07
CA SER A 84 -5.38 -21.16 -0.29
C SER A 84 -3.88 -20.87 -0.23
N GLU A 85 -3.41 -19.79 -0.89
CA GLU A 85 -2.00 -19.40 -0.81
C GLU A 85 -1.65 -18.98 0.64
N PRO A 86 -0.71 -19.67 1.32
CA PRO A 86 -0.56 -19.56 2.78
C PRO A 86 -0.18 -18.18 3.33
N ARG A 87 0.43 -17.31 2.50
CA ARG A 87 0.79 -15.96 2.91
C ARG A 87 -0.37 -14.99 2.71
N VAL A 88 -1.06 -15.08 1.58
CA VAL A 88 -2.18 -14.20 1.22
C VAL A 88 -3.42 -14.52 2.06
N MET A 89 -3.66 -15.80 2.39
CA MET A 89 -4.84 -16.20 3.17
C MET A 89 -4.91 -15.62 4.60
N ARG A 90 -3.84 -14.96 5.07
CA ARG A 90 -3.78 -14.33 6.40
C ARG A 90 -4.34 -12.90 6.41
N PHE A 91 -4.72 -12.38 5.26
CA PHE A 91 -5.08 -10.99 5.06
C PHE A 91 -6.51 -10.88 4.54
N PRO A 92 -7.49 -10.69 5.44
CA PRO A 92 -8.89 -10.60 5.06
C PRO A 92 -9.17 -9.43 4.11
N GLU A 93 -8.38 -8.35 4.16
CA GLU A 93 -8.47 -7.25 3.18
C GLU A 93 -8.23 -7.70 1.73
N TYR A 94 -7.53 -8.83 1.53
CA TYR A 94 -7.31 -9.40 0.22
C TYR A 94 -8.29 -10.54 -0.06
N THR A 95 -8.41 -11.51 0.85
CA THR A 95 -9.25 -12.70 0.63
C THR A 95 -10.73 -12.37 0.55
N ASP A 96 -11.19 -11.44 1.39
CA ASP A 96 -12.61 -11.21 1.63
C ASP A 96 -13.09 -9.90 0.99
N VAL A 97 -12.17 -9.04 0.53
CA VAL A 97 -12.48 -7.75 -0.11
C VAL A 97 -11.89 -7.63 -1.51
N ILE A 98 -10.57 -7.46 -1.66
CA ILE A 98 -9.99 -7.07 -2.96
C ILE A 98 -10.16 -8.16 -4.05
N PHE A 99 -9.96 -9.43 -3.73
CA PHE A 99 -10.19 -10.49 -4.73
C PHE A 99 -11.67 -10.61 -5.10
N PRO A 100 -12.61 -10.67 -4.15
CA PRO A 100 -14.05 -10.60 -4.45
C PRO A 100 -14.45 -9.37 -5.29
N LEU A 101 -14.01 -8.17 -4.93
CA LEU A 101 -14.31 -6.95 -5.67
C LEU A 101 -13.77 -6.97 -7.10
N SER A 102 -12.69 -7.71 -7.38
CA SER A 102 -12.17 -7.85 -8.75
C SER A 102 -13.13 -8.55 -9.72
N LYS A 103 -14.19 -9.19 -9.21
CA LYS A 103 -15.26 -9.79 -10.03
C LYS A 103 -16.29 -8.76 -10.49
N THR A 104 -16.50 -7.69 -9.73
CA THR A 104 -17.56 -6.70 -9.95
C THR A 104 -17.01 -5.34 -10.38
N MET A 105 -15.75 -5.05 -10.05
CA MET A 105 -15.06 -3.81 -10.40
C MET A 105 -13.94 -4.07 -11.41
N SER A 106 -13.69 -3.10 -12.29
CA SER A 106 -12.71 -3.22 -13.39
C SER A 106 -11.34 -2.64 -13.04
N PHE A 107 -10.73 -3.09 -11.94
CA PHE A 107 -9.37 -2.67 -11.56
C PHE A 107 -8.30 -3.73 -11.83
N GLU A 108 -7.06 -3.30 -12.00
CA GLU A 108 -5.88 -4.17 -12.03
C GLU A 108 -5.30 -4.34 -10.62
N ILE A 109 -5.07 -5.58 -10.18
CA ILE A 109 -4.34 -5.86 -8.94
C ILE A 109 -2.86 -6.01 -9.26
N ILE A 110 -2.01 -5.20 -8.61
CA ILE A 110 -0.55 -5.29 -8.73
C ILE A 110 0.05 -5.63 -7.36
N PRO A 111 0.69 -6.80 -7.22
CA PRO A 111 1.37 -7.17 -5.97
C PRO A 111 2.65 -6.35 -5.80
N THR A 112 2.83 -5.70 -4.66
CA THR A 112 3.98 -4.81 -4.43
C THR A 112 4.78 -5.13 -3.17
N ALA A 113 4.43 -6.17 -2.40
CA ALA A 113 5.18 -6.43 -1.17
C ALA A 113 6.62 -6.87 -1.44
N GLY A 114 7.61 -6.14 -0.91
CA GLY A 114 9.03 -6.52 -0.92
C GLY A 114 9.37 -7.68 0.02
N TRP A 115 8.38 -8.24 0.71
CA TRP A 115 8.52 -9.28 1.70
C TRP A 115 8.91 -10.64 1.08
N THR A 116 9.77 -11.38 1.77
CA THR A 116 10.02 -12.81 1.48
C THR A 116 10.02 -13.64 2.77
N ALA A 117 9.77 -14.94 2.63
CA ALA A 117 9.80 -15.86 3.77
C ALA A 117 11.19 -15.94 4.42
N ILE A 118 12.26 -15.89 3.60
CA ILE A 118 13.65 -15.88 4.09
C ILE A 118 13.88 -14.64 4.95
N MET A 119 13.51 -13.46 4.43
CA MET A 119 13.62 -12.20 5.16
C MET A 119 12.89 -12.24 6.52
N ALA A 120 11.66 -12.77 6.54
CA ALA A 120 10.88 -12.89 7.77
C ALA A 120 11.52 -13.82 8.81
N ASN A 121 12.06 -14.95 8.35
CA ASN A 121 12.70 -15.94 9.20
C ASN A 121 14.00 -15.39 9.79
N GLU A 122 14.84 -14.76 8.97
CA GLU A 122 16.11 -14.18 9.41
C GLU A 122 15.88 -13.00 10.37
N ARG A 123 14.91 -12.13 10.08
CA ARG A 123 14.51 -11.06 11.01
C ARG A 123 14.07 -11.62 12.37
N SER A 124 13.23 -12.65 12.36
CA SER A 124 12.71 -13.27 13.59
C SER A 124 13.84 -13.89 14.42
N LYS A 125 14.77 -14.62 13.78
CA LYS A 125 15.93 -15.20 14.47
C LYS A 125 16.81 -14.13 15.11
N LYS A 126 17.12 -13.06 14.38
CA LYS A 126 17.96 -11.96 14.89
C LYS A 126 17.30 -11.23 16.05
N LEU A 127 16.01 -10.87 15.95
CA LEU A 127 15.29 -10.28 17.08
C LEU A 127 15.24 -11.19 18.30
N GLN A 128 15.11 -12.50 18.11
CA GLN A 128 15.17 -13.47 19.20
C GLN A 128 16.56 -13.57 19.84
N ALA A 129 17.63 -13.40 19.05
CA ALA A 129 18.98 -13.36 19.58
C ALA A 129 19.21 -12.08 20.40
N ILE A 130 18.84 -10.92 19.84
CA ILE A 130 18.93 -9.61 20.50
C ILE A 130 18.18 -9.62 21.83
N SER A 131 16.97 -10.19 21.89
CA SER A 131 16.17 -10.21 23.12
C SER A 131 16.74 -11.07 24.25
N LYS A 132 17.74 -11.91 23.95
CA LYS A 132 18.43 -12.78 24.92
C LYS A 132 19.87 -12.34 25.19
N ASP A 133 20.37 -11.33 24.49
CA ASP A 133 21.74 -10.85 24.62
C ASP A 133 21.86 -9.91 25.82
N SER A 134 22.63 -10.32 26.84
CA SER A 134 22.86 -9.53 28.04
C SER A 134 23.55 -8.19 27.79
N THR A 135 24.24 -8.04 26.65
CA THR A 135 24.88 -6.77 26.25
C THR A 135 23.91 -5.80 25.57
N ARG A 136 22.70 -6.25 25.21
CA ARG A 136 21.66 -5.49 24.50
C ARG A 136 20.44 -5.19 25.36
N VAL A 137 20.55 -5.34 26.68
CA VAL A 137 19.44 -5.16 27.63
C VAL A 137 18.84 -3.75 27.53
N ASP A 138 19.68 -2.72 27.41
CA ASP A 138 19.21 -1.33 27.31
C ASP A 138 18.45 -1.08 26.00
N ASP A 139 18.97 -1.54 24.86
CA ASP A 139 18.28 -1.46 23.57
C ASP A 139 16.92 -2.18 23.60
N TRP A 140 16.88 -3.38 24.18
CA TRP A 140 15.65 -4.14 24.29
C TRP A 140 14.63 -3.47 25.23
N ASN A 141 15.10 -2.88 26.34
CA ASN A 141 14.28 -2.09 27.24
C ASN A 141 13.74 -0.82 26.57
N GLU A 142 14.56 -0.12 25.78
CA GLU A 142 14.13 1.05 25.01
C GLU A 142 13.04 0.66 24.00
N TYR A 143 13.28 -0.38 23.20
CA TYR A 143 12.30 -0.89 22.23
C TYR A 143 10.97 -1.29 22.89
N THR A 144 11.02 -2.05 23.98
CA THR A 144 9.81 -2.49 24.69
C THR A 144 9.09 -1.33 25.39
N THR A 145 9.81 -0.33 25.87
CA THR A 145 9.23 0.89 26.45
C THR A 145 8.52 1.73 25.39
N ALA A 146 9.14 1.94 24.23
CA ALA A 146 8.53 2.64 23.10
C ALA A 146 7.26 1.93 22.61
N ASN A 147 7.26 0.59 22.61
CA ASN A 147 6.08 -0.20 22.28
C ASN A 147 4.95 0.03 23.27
N LYS A 148 5.20 -0.07 24.58
CA LYS A 148 4.20 0.16 25.62
C LYS A 148 3.64 1.58 25.57
N LEU A 149 4.49 2.57 25.34
CA LEU A 149 4.08 3.97 25.19
C LEU A 149 3.15 4.14 23.97
N THR A 150 3.52 3.56 22.83
CA THR A 150 2.68 3.58 21.61
C THR A 150 1.31 2.97 21.88
N ASP A 151 1.27 1.78 22.48
CA ASP A 151 0.02 1.06 22.78
C ASP A 151 -0.84 1.86 23.78
N SER A 152 -0.22 2.45 24.81
CA SER A 152 -0.91 3.31 25.78
C SER A 152 -1.54 4.53 25.11
N LEU A 153 -0.80 5.25 24.26
CA LEU A 153 -1.29 6.43 23.55
C LEU A 153 -2.41 6.07 22.58
N MET A 154 -2.27 4.95 21.85
CA MET A 154 -3.32 4.42 20.98
C MET A 154 -4.60 4.13 21.77
N ASN A 155 -4.48 3.43 22.89
CA ASN A 155 -5.64 3.11 23.74
C ASN A 155 -6.31 4.38 24.30
N THR A 156 -5.54 5.41 24.68
CA THR A 156 -6.10 6.69 25.15
C THR A 156 -6.93 7.40 24.08
N THR A 157 -6.65 7.16 22.79
CA THR A 157 -7.46 7.77 21.72
C THR A 157 -8.86 7.16 21.63
N GLY A 158 -9.02 5.89 22.02
CA GLY A 158 -10.25 5.10 21.83
C GLY A 158 -10.65 4.92 20.36
N LYS A 159 -9.75 5.23 19.41
CA LYS A 159 -10.02 5.30 17.96
C LYS A 159 -9.01 4.49 17.14
N GLN A 160 -8.23 3.61 17.76
CA GLN A 160 -7.14 2.89 17.11
C GLN A 160 -7.56 2.08 15.88
N ASN A 161 -8.85 1.73 15.77
CA ASN A 161 -9.44 0.98 14.66
C ASN A 161 -10.39 1.84 13.78
N ASP A 162 -10.59 3.11 14.10
CA ASP A 162 -11.42 4.02 13.30
C ASP A 162 -10.68 4.39 12.00
N PRO A 163 -11.26 4.13 10.81
CA PRO A 163 -10.59 4.41 9.55
C PRO A 163 -10.31 5.91 9.36
N ALA A 164 -11.13 6.81 9.91
CA ALA A 164 -10.86 8.25 9.86
C ALA A 164 -9.62 8.58 10.71
N PHE A 165 -9.49 8.00 11.90
CA PHE A 165 -8.34 8.24 12.78
C PHE A 165 -7.04 7.63 12.24
N ILE A 166 -7.08 6.39 11.73
CA ILE A 166 -5.93 5.71 11.14
C ILE A 166 -5.25 6.56 10.07
N HIS A 167 -6.03 7.35 9.33
CA HIS A 167 -5.53 8.17 8.23
C HIS A 167 -5.10 9.59 8.64
N THR A 168 -4.95 9.86 9.95
CA THR A 168 -4.48 11.16 10.46
C THR A 168 -2.95 11.20 10.70
N ASN A 169 -2.40 12.41 10.74
CA ASN A 169 -1.03 12.66 11.21
C ASN A 169 -0.83 12.27 12.68
N THR A 170 -1.89 12.32 13.51
CA THR A 170 -1.83 11.93 14.92
C THR A 170 -1.57 10.43 15.06
N TYR A 171 -2.29 9.61 14.30
CA TYR A 171 -2.04 8.16 14.26
C TYR A 171 -0.59 7.87 13.84
N ASP A 172 -0.14 8.51 12.76
CA ASP A 172 1.21 8.36 12.23
C ASP A 172 2.28 8.76 13.25
N SER A 173 2.07 9.87 13.97
CA SER A 173 3.00 10.36 14.98
C SER A 173 3.13 9.40 16.17
N ILE A 174 2.02 8.82 16.62
CA ILE A 174 2.03 7.84 17.71
C ILE A 174 2.74 6.56 17.28
N TYR A 175 2.39 5.99 16.11
CA TYR A 175 3.06 4.78 15.60
C TYR A 175 4.55 5.01 15.34
N ASN A 176 4.93 6.21 14.89
CA ASN A 176 6.33 6.54 14.63
C ASN A 176 7.21 6.41 15.89
N ILE A 177 6.67 6.51 17.10
CA ILE A 177 7.44 6.29 18.34
C ILE A 177 8.07 4.90 18.34
N ARG A 178 7.28 3.82 18.18
CA ARG A 178 7.83 2.46 18.12
C ARG A 178 8.62 2.20 16.85
N LEU A 179 8.15 2.69 15.69
CA LEU A 179 8.75 2.35 14.40
C LEU A 179 10.14 3.00 14.24
N SER A 180 10.28 4.28 14.62
CA SER A 180 11.58 4.96 14.59
C SER A 180 12.56 4.38 15.63
N THR A 181 12.07 4.01 16.82
CA THR A 181 12.90 3.34 17.84
C THR A 181 13.41 1.99 17.33
N TYR A 182 12.52 1.14 16.81
CA TYR A 182 12.89 -0.13 16.19
C TYR A 182 13.88 0.05 15.04
N ASN A 183 13.65 1.04 14.18
CA ASN A 183 14.50 1.33 13.05
C ASN A 183 15.90 1.75 13.49
N LYS A 184 15.99 2.70 14.42
CA LYS A 184 17.25 3.20 14.99
C LYS A 184 18.07 2.08 15.63
N LEU A 185 17.42 1.21 16.40
CA LEU A 185 18.11 0.18 17.19
C LEU A 185 18.51 -1.04 16.37
N PHE A 186 17.70 -1.42 15.37
CA PHE A 186 17.82 -2.76 14.78
C PHE A 186 17.88 -2.79 13.25
N ASN A 187 17.56 -1.71 12.51
CA ASN A 187 17.40 -1.80 11.05
C ASN A 187 18.65 -2.33 10.33
N GLU A 188 19.82 -1.81 10.67
CA GLU A 188 21.08 -2.23 10.06
C GLU A 188 21.37 -3.71 10.33
N GLU A 189 21.30 -4.13 11.59
CA GLU A 189 21.56 -5.51 12.01
C GLU A 189 20.55 -6.49 11.38
N LEU A 190 19.29 -6.09 11.23
CA LEU A 190 18.23 -6.92 10.64
C LEU A 190 18.34 -7.05 9.12
N GLY A 191 19.19 -6.26 8.46
CA GLY A 191 19.37 -6.28 7.01
C GLY A 191 18.04 -6.04 6.30
N LEU A 192 17.73 -6.83 5.25
CA LEU A 192 16.52 -6.64 4.44
C LEU A 192 15.20 -6.69 5.25
N GLY A 193 15.20 -7.30 6.44
CA GLY A 193 14.02 -7.37 7.31
C GLY A 193 13.88 -6.20 8.28
N GLY A 194 14.84 -5.27 8.32
CA GLY A 194 14.75 -4.02 9.08
C GLY A 194 13.65 -3.09 8.54
N TRP A 195 13.19 -2.15 9.37
CA TRP A 195 12.01 -1.32 9.08
C TRP A 195 12.16 -0.43 7.83
N ASP A 196 13.21 0.37 7.73
CA ASP A 196 13.43 1.16 6.52
C ASP A 196 13.73 0.24 5.33
N ASN A 197 14.51 -0.81 5.54
CA ASN A 197 14.94 -1.68 4.44
C ASN A 197 13.75 -2.40 3.77
N ILE A 198 12.77 -2.86 4.56
CA ILE A 198 11.57 -3.48 4.02
C ILE A 198 10.65 -2.46 3.34
N ASN A 199 10.52 -1.25 3.90
CA ASN A 199 9.75 -0.18 3.29
C ASN A 199 10.35 0.31 1.96
N ILE A 200 11.68 0.38 1.84
CA ILE A 200 12.37 0.64 0.58
C ILE A 200 12.02 -0.46 -0.44
N ALA A 201 12.03 -1.73 -0.04
CA ALA A 201 11.69 -2.84 -0.93
C ALA A 201 10.21 -2.81 -1.38
N HIS A 202 9.28 -2.50 -0.47
CA HIS A 202 7.87 -2.26 -0.80
C HIS A 202 7.74 -1.12 -1.81
N TYR A 203 8.34 0.02 -1.48
CA TYR A 203 8.20 1.23 -2.28
C TYR A 203 8.87 1.10 -3.64
N TRP A 204 9.95 0.34 -3.79
CA TRP A 204 10.51 0.08 -5.12
C TRP A 204 9.47 -0.60 -6.04
N ASN A 205 8.68 -1.56 -5.54
CA ASN A 205 7.64 -2.15 -6.37
C ASN A 205 6.48 -1.18 -6.65
N ILE A 206 6.11 -0.35 -5.67
CA ILE A 206 5.13 0.74 -5.85
C ILE A 206 5.63 1.73 -6.93
N GLU A 207 6.87 2.19 -6.81
CA GLU A 207 7.55 3.09 -7.74
C GLU A 207 7.54 2.53 -9.15
N LYS A 208 7.91 1.25 -9.33
CA LYS A 208 7.84 0.56 -10.63
C LYS A 208 6.43 0.60 -11.22
N ALA A 209 5.40 0.37 -10.41
CA ALA A 209 4.02 0.45 -10.87
C ALA A 209 3.65 1.89 -11.24
N LEU A 210 3.94 2.87 -10.40
CA LEU A 210 3.66 4.29 -10.68
C LEU A 210 4.37 4.79 -11.95
N GLN A 211 5.61 4.37 -12.20
CA GLN A 211 6.33 4.67 -13.45
C GLN A 211 5.68 4.03 -14.67
N LYS A 212 5.19 2.79 -14.56
CA LYS A 212 4.46 2.10 -15.65
C LYS A 212 3.21 2.88 -16.08
N TYR A 213 2.50 3.49 -15.13
CA TYR A 213 1.26 4.23 -15.39
C TYR A 213 1.44 5.75 -15.42
N LYS A 214 2.67 6.25 -15.49
CA LYS A 214 2.96 7.68 -15.41
C LYS A 214 2.13 8.48 -16.42
N TYR A 215 1.46 9.53 -15.93
CA TYR A 215 0.60 10.45 -16.70
C TYR A 215 -0.56 9.82 -17.48
N GLN A 216 -1.17 8.75 -16.96
CA GLN A 216 -2.31 8.08 -17.61
C GLN A 216 -3.67 8.44 -17.01
N GLY A 217 -3.72 9.42 -16.10
CA GLY A 217 -4.96 9.85 -15.44
C GLY A 217 -5.65 8.74 -14.64
N LYS A 218 -4.87 7.80 -14.10
CA LYS A 218 -5.38 6.66 -13.33
C LYS A 218 -5.63 7.04 -11.88
N ARG A 219 -6.67 6.44 -11.28
CA ARG A 219 -6.83 6.40 -9.83
C ARG A 219 -6.20 5.13 -9.27
N ILE A 220 -5.13 5.30 -8.50
CA ILE A 220 -4.29 4.23 -7.97
C ILE A 220 -4.47 4.18 -6.45
N LEU A 221 -4.96 3.05 -5.95
CA LEU A 221 -5.10 2.78 -4.52
C LEU A 221 -3.93 1.91 -4.05
N ILE A 222 -3.25 2.32 -2.98
CA ILE A 222 -2.20 1.54 -2.32
C ILE A 222 -2.76 0.98 -1.02
N THR A 223 -2.84 -0.34 -0.88
CA THR A 223 -3.38 -1.03 0.31
C THR A 223 -2.30 -1.79 1.05
N TYR A 224 -2.04 -1.38 2.29
CA TYR A 224 -0.97 -1.91 3.15
C TYR A 224 -1.37 -1.79 4.62
N GLY A 225 -0.74 -2.57 5.49
CA GLY A 225 -0.86 -2.38 6.93
C GLY A 225 -0.58 -0.93 7.33
N ALA A 226 -1.45 -0.36 8.16
CA ALA A 226 -1.47 1.08 8.45
C ALA A 226 -0.14 1.65 8.98
N GLY A 227 0.71 0.83 9.62
CA GLY A 227 2.04 1.24 10.06
C GLY A 227 2.99 1.67 8.93
N HIS A 228 2.77 1.23 7.69
CA HIS A 228 3.59 1.60 6.52
C HIS A 228 3.18 2.94 5.90
N LYS A 229 1.97 3.43 6.20
CA LYS A 229 1.32 4.55 5.51
C LYS A 229 2.20 5.79 5.48
N VAL A 230 2.67 6.25 6.63
CA VAL A 230 3.47 7.49 6.73
C VAL A 230 4.75 7.42 5.90
N TRP A 231 5.40 6.24 5.86
CA TRP A 231 6.61 6.03 5.09
C TRP A 231 6.32 6.21 3.59
N PHE A 232 5.26 5.57 3.08
CA PHE A 232 4.87 5.74 1.67
C PHE A 232 4.43 7.17 1.34
N LEU A 233 3.64 7.81 2.20
CA LEU A 233 3.21 9.19 1.98
C LEU A 233 4.42 10.14 1.87
N ASN A 234 5.48 9.93 2.64
CA ASN A 234 6.69 10.74 2.57
C ASN A 234 7.43 10.60 1.23
N GLU A 235 7.50 9.40 0.65
CA GLU A 235 8.09 9.22 -0.67
C GLU A 235 7.16 9.72 -1.79
N LEU A 236 5.85 9.45 -1.70
CA LEU A 236 4.86 9.90 -2.69
C LEU A 236 4.81 11.43 -2.80
N ARG A 237 4.96 12.16 -1.68
CA ARG A 237 5.02 13.64 -1.67
C ARG A 237 6.20 14.22 -2.43
N LYS A 238 7.25 13.43 -2.69
CA LYS A 238 8.42 13.86 -3.49
C LYS A 238 8.14 13.81 -4.99
N ARG A 239 7.05 13.16 -5.40
CA ARG A 239 6.68 13.01 -6.81
C ARG A 239 5.91 14.22 -7.31
N ASP A 240 6.23 14.67 -8.52
CA ASP A 240 5.55 15.77 -9.20
C ASP A 240 4.52 15.30 -10.23
N ASP A 241 4.42 14.00 -10.47
CA ASP A 241 3.60 13.37 -11.53
C ASP A 241 2.28 12.77 -11.04
N ILE A 242 1.96 12.93 -9.76
CA ILE A 242 0.72 12.45 -9.14
C ILE A 242 0.00 13.58 -8.40
N THR A 243 -1.29 13.35 -8.14
CA THR A 243 -2.10 14.07 -7.17
C THR A 243 -2.35 13.12 -6.00
N LEU A 244 -1.76 13.40 -4.85
CA LEU A 244 -2.00 12.61 -3.64
C LEU A 244 -3.36 13.02 -3.03
N LEU A 245 -4.25 12.05 -2.85
CA LEU A 245 -5.57 12.25 -2.27
C LEU A 245 -5.56 11.90 -0.78
N GLU A 246 -6.49 12.50 -0.04
CA GLU A 246 -6.79 12.17 1.36
C GLU A 246 -7.98 11.22 1.43
N LEU A 247 -8.03 10.35 2.45
CA LEU A 247 -9.13 9.38 2.60
C LEU A 247 -10.43 10.02 3.09
N GLN A 248 -10.35 11.05 3.95
CA GLN A 248 -11.51 11.63 4.64
C GLN A 248 -12.69 11.98 3.72
N PRO A 249 -12.49 12.64 2.56
CA PRO A 249 -13.60 12.96 1.66
C PRO A 249 -14.38 11.74 1.14
N PHE A 250 -13.75 10.56 1.05
CA PHE A 250 -14.43 9.32 0.68
C PHE A 250 -15.25 8.76 1.85
N LEU A 251 -14.73 8.83 3.08
CA LEU A 251 -15.45 8.43 4.28
C LEU A 251 -16.70 9.27 4.51
N ASP A 252 -16.63 10.57 4.25
CA ASP A 252 -17.74 11.50 4.42
C ASP A 252 -18.94 11.18 3.50
N ARG A 253 -18.71 10.48 2.37
CA ARG A 253 -19.78 10.07 1.44
C ARG A 253 -20.44 8.75 1.81
N LEU A 254 -19.85 8.00 2.74
CA LEU A 254 -20.36 6.73 3.25
C LEU A 254 -21.19 6.88 4.54
N ASN A 255 -21.40 8.12 5.00
CA ASN A 255 -22.07 8.44 6.25
C ASN A 255 -23.37 9.22 6.00
#